data_AF-A0A949XWE2-F1
#
_entry.id   AF-A0A949XWE2-F1
#
_cell.length_a   1.000
_cell.length_b   1.000
_cell.length_c   1.000
_cell.angle_alpha   90.00
_cell.angle_beta   90.00
_cell.angle_gamma   90.00
#
_symmetry.space_group_name_H-M   'P 1'
#
loop_
_entity.id
_entity.type
_entity.pdbx_description
1 polymer ?
#
loop_
_entity_poly.entity_id
_entity_poly.type
_entity_poly.pdbx_seq_one_letter_code
_entity_poly.pdbx_strand_id
1 'polypeptide(L)' 'MRIAIIVTAVSAVVLAAWLTLETRRNRLVWDHFDVVKPGILYRSGQLNHDQLADVVRRYEIRTIISFQVPGEG' A
#
# COMPACT_ATOMS: atom_id res chain seq x y z
N MET A 1 -23.62 -26.78 -17.83
CA MET A 1 -22.18 -26.54 -18.11
C MET A 1 -21.88 -25.13 -18.61
N ARG A 2 -22.50 -24.63 -19.70
CA ARG A 2 -22.24 -23.27 -20.22
C ARG A 2 -22.39 -22.16 -19.19
N ILE A 3 -23.47 -22.18 -18.40
CA ILE A 3 -23.72 -21.18 -17.35
C ILE A 3 -22.64 -21.21 -16.28
N ALA A 4 -22.20 -22.40 -15.86
CA ALA A 4 -21.11 -22.54 -14.88
C ALA A 4 -19.80 -21.93 -15.42
N ILE A 5 -19.45 -22.22 -16.67
CA ILE A 5 -18.24 -21.65 -17.31
C ILE A 5 -18.31 -20.12 -17.36
N ILE A 6 -19.46 -19.56 -17.73
CA ILE A 6 -19.65 -18.11 -17.80
C ILE A 6 -19.52 -17.48 -16.41
N VAL A 7 -20.16 -18.07 -15.40
CA VAL A 7 -20.08 -17.57 -14.01
C VAL A 7 -18.64 -17.61 -13.50
N THR A 8 -17.91 -18.71 -13.72
CA THR A 8 -16.52 -18.82 -13.30
C THR A 8 -15.63 -17.80 -14.02
N ALA A 9 -15.81 -17.62 -15.33
CA ALA A 9 -15.05 -16.65 -16.11
C ALA A 9 -15.31 -15.21 -15.65
N VAL A 10 -16.57 -14.85 -15.41
CA VAL A 10 -16.95 -13.52 -14.92
C VAL A 10 -16.38 -13.26 -13.52
N SER A 11 -16.50 -14.23 -12.60
CA SER A 11 -15.94 -14.11 -11.25
C SER A 11 -14.42 -13.92 -11.28
N ALA A 12 -13.70 -14.64 -12.14
CA ALA A 12 -12.26 -14.49 -12.29
C ALA A 12 -11.86 -13.09 -12.77
N VAL A 13 -12.59 -12.53 -13.74
CA VAL A 13 -12.34 -11.17 -14.24
C VAL A 13 -12.60 -10.12 -13.17
N VAL A 14 -13.70 -10.25 -12.42
CA VAL A 14 -14.04 -9.33 -11.32
C VAL A 14 -12.97 -9.35 -10.24
N LEU A 15 -12.52 -10.55 -9.82
CA LEU A 15 -11.47 -10.70 -8.82
C LEU A 15 -10.14 -10.10 -9.29
N ALA A 16 -9.75 -10.34 -10.54
CA ALA A 16 -8.52 -9.79 -11.10
C ALA A 16 -8.56 -8.25 -11.17
N ALA A 17 -9.71 -7.68 -11.56
CA ALA A 17 -9.90 -6.23 -11.60
C ALA A 17 -9.85 -5.63 -10.19
N TRP A 18 -10.53 -6.24 -9.22
CA TRP A 18 -10.50 -5.81 -7.82
C TRP A 18 -9.08 -5.83 -7.25
N LEU A 19 -8.37 -6.95 -7.39
CA LEU A 19 -6.98 -7.10 -6.93
C LEU A 19 -6.05 -6.06 -7.57
N THR A 20 -6.23 -5.78 -8.86
CA THR A 20 -5.45 -4.76 -9.57
C THR A 20 -5.72 -3.36 -9.02
N LEU A 21 -6.98 -3.01 -8.81
CA LEU A 21 -7.36 -1.71 -8.25
C LEU A 21 -6.85 -1.56 -6.82
N GLU A 22 -6.99 -2.59 -5.99
CA GLU A 22 -6.52 -2.58 -4.61
C GLU A 22 -5.00 -2.46 -4.53
N THR A 23 -4.28 -3.22 -5.35
CA THR A 23 -2.81 -3.12 -5.43
C THR A 23 -2.37 -1.74 -5.90
N ARG A 24 -3.06 -1.14 -6.87
CA ARG A 24 -2.76 0.22 -7.32
C ARG A 24 -3.09 1.25 -6.25
N ARG A 25 -4.23 1.13 -5.57
CA ARG A 25 -4.64 2.04 -4.50
C ARG A 25 -3.64 1.99 -3.35
N ASN A 26 -3.23 0.80 -2.94
CA ASN A 26 -2.23 0.58 -1.91
C ASN A 26 -0.83 1.08 -2.31
N ARG A 27 -0.54 1.22 -3.61
CA ARG A 27 0.69 1.87 -4.11
C ARG A 27 0.57 3.39 -4.16
N LEU A 28 -0.58 3.91 -4.61
CA LEU A 28 -0.78 5.34 -4.89
C LEU A 28 -1.11 6.17 -3.65
N VAL A 29 -1.79 5.58 -2.66
CA VAL A 29 -2.14 6.26 -1.42
C VAL A 29 -1.15 5.84 -0.35
N TRP A 30 -0.35 6.79 0.15
CA TRP A 30 0.49 6.55 1.31
C TRP A 30 -0.40 6.36 2.53
N ASP A 31 -0.29 5.21 3.17
CA ASP A 31 -1.13 4.83 4.29
C ASP A 31 -0.96 5.84 5.44
N HIS A 32 -2.02 6.64 5.67
CA HIS A 32 -2.10 7.67 6.73
C HIS A 32 -0.85 8.55 6.86
N PHE A 33 -0.21 8.91 5.74
CA PHE A 33 0.96 9.78 5.76
C PHE A 33 0.55 11.23 6.05
N ASP A 34 0.94 11.72 7.23
CA ASP A 34 0.64 13.06 7.70
C ASP A 34 1.91 13.81 8.11
N VAL A 35 1.87 15.13 7.91
CA VAL A 35 2.89 16.05 8.42
C VAL A 35 2.50 16.48 9.83
N VAL A 36 3.24 16.02 10.85
CA VAL A 36 3.02 16.44 12.25
C VAL A 36 3.66 17.81 12.49
N LYS A 37 4.90 17.98 12.02
CA LYS A 37 5.60 19.27 12.00
C LYS A 37 6.46 19.37 10.74
N PRO A 38 6.19 20.34 9.84
CA PRO A 38 6.91 20.47 8.58
C PRO A 38 8.44 20.51 8.79
N GLY A 39 9.16 19.66 8.06
CA GLY A 39 10.62 19.56 8.10
C GLY A 39 11.20 18.92 9.37
N ILE A 40 10.37 18.46 10.32
CA ILE A 40 10.83 17.95 11.61
C ILE A 40 10.26 16.57 11.91
N LEU A 41 8.93 16.40 11.78
CA LEU A 41 8.26 15.16 12.16
C LEU A 41 7.12 14.83 11.20
N TYR A 42 7.16 13.60 10.72
CA TYR A 42 6.16 13.00 9.85
C TYR A 42 5.69 11.71 10.50
N ARG A 43 4.44 11.32 10.26
CA ARG A 43 3.89 10.04 10.69
C ARG A 43 3.27 9.33 9.50
N SER A 44 3.27 8.02 9.53
CA SER A 44 2.54 7.19 8.60
C SER A 44 2.04 5.94 9.29
N GLY A 45 1.05 5.30 8.68
CA GLY A 45 0.82 3.87 8.88
C GLY A 45 1.94 3.03 8.24
N GLN A 46 1.59 1.82 7.81
CA GLN A 46 2.58 0.92 7.22
C GLN A 46 2.81 1.26 5.74
N LEU A 47 3.96 1.84 5.46
CA LEU A 47 4.40 2.09 4.09
C LEU A 47 5.03 0.84 3.51
N ASN A 48 4.73 0.55 2.24
CA ASN A 48 5.49 -0.45 1.49
C ASN A 48 6.88 0.11 1.10
N HIS A 49 7.77 -0.77 0.63
CA HIS A 49 9.15 -0.42 0.31
C HIS A 49 9.30 0.75 -0.67
N ASP A 50 8.50 0.77 -1.75
CA ASP A 50 8.55 1.82 -2.77
C ASP A 50 8.07 3.18 -2.22
N GLN A 51 7.01 3.14 -1.42
CA GLN A 51 6.48 4.33 -0.76
C GLN A 51 7.46 4.90 0.26
N LEU A 52 8.08 4.04 1.08
CA LEU A 52 9.09 4.45 2.05
C LEU A 52 10.28 5.10 1.34
N ALA A 53 10.76 4.51 0.25
CA ALA A 53 11.84 5.08 -0.54
C ALA A 53 11.48 6.46 -1.12
N ASP A 54 10.26 6.64 -1.66
CA ASP A 54 9.82 7.93 -2.20
C ASP A 54 9.67 8.99 -1.09
N VAL A 55 9.14 8.61 0.08
CA VAL A 55 9.01 9.50 1.24
C VAL A 55 10.38 9.93 1.77
N VAL A 56 11.30 8.98 1.96
CA VAL A 56 12.67 9.26 2.40
C VAL A 56 13.37 10.22 1.44
N ARG A 57 13.23 9.99 0.13
CA ARG A 57 13.80 10.86 -0.90
C ARG A 57 13.15 12.25 -0.93
N ARG A 58 11.81 12.32 -0.85
CA ARG A 58 11.06 13.57 -1.03
C ARG A 58 11.19 14.52 0.17
N TYR A 59 11.22 13.97 1.39
CA TYR A 59 11.29 14.75 2.63
C TYR A 59 12.65 14.68 3.30
N GLU A 60 13.65 14.09 2.64
CA GLU A 60 15.02 13.91 3.13
C GLU A 60 15.07 13.29 4.54
N ILE A 61 14.18 12.32 4.80
CA ILE A 61 14.08 11.67 6.11
C ILE A 61 15.35 10.88 6.39
N ARG A 62 16.04 11.24 7.47
CA ARG A 62 17.29 10.57 7.89
C ARG A 62 17.11 9.52 8.97
N THR A 63 16.01 9.60 9.70
CA THR A 63 15.74 8.75 10.87
C THR A 63 14.31 8.24 10.80
N ILE A 64 14.14 6.93 10.98
CA ILE A 64 12.84 6.26 11.00
C ILE A 64 12.68 5.57 12.36
N ILE A 65 11.53 5.77 13.00
CA ILE A 65 11.13 5.04 14.20
C ILE A 65 10.04 4.05 13.78
N SER A 66 10.35 2.76 13.80
CA SER A 66 9.40 1.70 13.46
C SER A 66 8.79 1.12 14.72
N PHE A 67 7.46 1.07 14.77
CA PHE A 67 6.69 0.35 15.80
C PHE A 67 6.21 -1.01 15.31
N GLN A 68 6.70 -1.48 14.16
CA GLN A 68 6.37 -2.82 13.68
C GLN A 68 6.88 -3.86 14.67
N VAL A 69 5.96 -4.72 15.12
CA VAL A 69 6.32 -5.93 15.83
C VAL A 69 6.88 -6.89 14.79
N PRO A 70 8.09 -7.46 14.98
CA PRO A 70 8.59 -8.51 14.09
C PRO A 70 7.57 -9.65 14.05
N GLY A 71 7.09 -10.00 12.85
CA GLY A 71 6.34 -11.24 12.68
C GLY A 71 7.28 -12.44 12.81
N GLU A 72 6.78 -13.58 13.28
CA GLU A 72 7.46 -14.86 13.04
C GLU A 72 7.43 -15.08 11.52
N GLY A 73 8.59 -14.94 10.89
CA GLY A 73 8.77 -15.06 9.43
C GLY A 73 8.46 -16.45 8.90
#